data_AF-A0A0L1JEB3-F1
#
_entry.id   AF-A0A0L1JEB3-F1
#
_cell.length_a   1.000
_cell.length_b   1.000
_cell.length_c   1.000
_cell.angle_alpha   90.00
_cell.angle_beta   90.00
_cell.angle_gamma   90.00
#
_symmetry.space_group_name_H-M   'P 1'
#
loop_
_entity.id
_entity.type
_entity.pdbx_description
1 polymer ?
#
loop_
_entity_poly.entity_id
_entity_poly.type
_entity_poly.pdbx_seq_one_letter_code
_entity_poly.pdbx_strand_id
1 'polypeptide(L)'
;MANPEEQIAAQLLSSKSLPVSAAWLSNFIDSTAHQRNVPLSALTQTALFRILASDFRDSLSTRTPSSLLPVDVLDPTVQERRLQSLIPVQVLDIEDIGASLWSQVEAIERVERGEAIRGREIVRTINVDADPEQNAEYRWESYFCAARNGK
;
A
#
# COMPACT_ATOMS: atom_id res chain seq x y z
N MET A 1 -12.44 5.58 33.67
CA MET A 1 -11.08 5.20 33.24
C MET A 1 -11.19 4.89 31.76
N ALA A 2 -10.43 5.55 30.89
CA ALA A 2 -10.56 5.33 29.43
C ALA A 2 -10.18 3.88 29.09
N ASN A 3 -11.01 3.23 28.27
CA ASN A 3 -10.78 1.84 27.86
C ASN A 3 -9.50 1.79 26.97
N PRO A 4 -8.57 0.82 27.13
CA PRO A 4 -7.40 0.69 26.25
C PRO A 4 -7.76 0.70 24.76
N GLU A 5 -8.92 0.16 24.39
CA GLU A 5 -9.45 0.20 23.01
C GLU A 5 -9.64 1.63 22.50
N GLU A 6 -10.25 2.49 23.31
CA GLU A 6 -10.49 3.91 22.97
C GLU A 6 -9.17 4.67 22.83
N GLN A 7 -8.18 4.35 23.67
CA GLN A 7 -6.86 4.98 23.60
C GLN A 7 -6.12 4.59 22.32
N ILE A 8 -6.17 3.32 21.91
CA ILE A 8 -5.58 2.85 20.65
C ILE A 8 -6.30 3.49 19.47
N ALA A 9 -7.64 3.48 19.46
CA ALA A 9 -8.43 4.08 18.39
C ALA A 9 -8.12 5.59 18.22
N ALA A 10 -8.06 6.34 19.33
CA ALA A 10 -7.74 7.77 19.30
C ALA A 10 -6.32 8.04 18.80
N GLN A 11 -5.33 7.21 19.18
CA GLN A 11 -3.96 7.33 18.69
C GLN A 11 -3.86 7.05 17.18
N LEU A 12 -4.54 6.02 16.69
CA LEU A 12 -4.51 5.67 15.26
C LEU A 12 -5.24 6.72 14.41
N LEU A 13 -6.36 7.26 14.91
CA LEU A 13 -7.08 8.34 14.25
C LEU A 13 -6.25 9.63 14.20
N SER A 14 -5.61 10.03 15.30
CA SER A 14 -4.82 11.28 15.33
C SER A 14 -3.53 11.21 14.54
N SER A 15 -2.85 10.06 14.53
CA SER A 15 -1.53 9.91 13.89
C SER A 15 -1.59 9.49 12.42
N LYS A 16 -2.59 8.67 12.04
CA LYS A 16 -2.69 8.06 10.70
C LYS A 16 -4.02 8.30 10.01
N SER A 17 -4.96 9.03 10.65
CA SER A 17 -6.31 9.25 10.12
C SER A 17 -7.06 7.95 9.82
N LEU A 18 -6.79 6.90 10.60
CA LEU A 18 -7.43 5.58 10.44
C LEU A 18 -8.57 5.43 11.46
N PRO A 19 -9.85 5.43 11.02
CA PRO A 19 -10.98 5.15 11.89
C PRO A 19 -11.12 3.64 12.08
N VAL A 20 -10.57 3.10 13.16
CA VAL A 20 -10.60 1.64 13.39
C VAL A 20 -11.99 1.18 13.86
N SER A 21 -12.42 -0.01 13.41
CA SER A 21 -13.65 -0.65 13.87
C SER A 21 -13.53 -1.10 15.32
N ALA A 22 -14.55 -0.81 16.13
CA ALA A 22 -14.61 -1.25 17.52
C ALA A 22 -14.66 -2.77 17.65
N ALA A 23 -15.37 -3.46 16.74
CA ALA A 23 -15.44 -4.92 16.73
C ALA A 23 -14.09 -5.56 16.35
N TRP A 24 -13.34 -4.92 15.44
CA TRP A 24 -11.99 -5.38 15.10
C TRP A 24 -11.05 -5.19 16.30
N LEU A 25 -11.12 -4.03 16.98
CA LEU A 25 -10.31 -3.75 18.17
C LEU A 25 -10.60 -4.70 19.33
N SER A 26 -11.87 -5.00 19.61
CA SER A 26 -12.22 -5.95 20.68
C SER A 26 -11.65 -7.33 20.39
N ASN A 27 -11.81 -7.82 19.15
CA ASN A 27 -11.24 -9.11 18.72
C ASN A 27 -9.70 -9.09 18.79
N PHE A 28 -9.07 -7.98 18.41
CA PHE A 28 -7.63 -7.80 18.52
C PHE A 28 -7.18 -7.87 19.97
N ILE A 29 -7.81 -7.11 20.87
CA ILE A 29 -7.47 -7.10 22.30
C ILE A 29 -7.72 -8.47 22.93
N ASP A 30 -8.84 -9.14 22.64
CA ASP A 30 -9.12 -10.49 23.15
C ASP A 30 -8.06 -11.51 22.70
N SER A 31 -7.65 -11.44 21.43
CA SER A 31 -6.57 -12.29 20.90
C SER A 31 -5.21 -11.99 21.57
N THR A 32 -4.98 -10.74 21.97
CA THR A 32 -3.71 -10.27 22.54
C THR A 32 -3.69 -10.28 24.06
N ALA A 33 -4.85 -10.39 24.74
CA ALA A 33 -5.01 -10.43 26.19
C ALA A 33 -4.29 -11.63 26.84
N HIS A 34 -4.02 -12.66 26.05
CA HIS A 34 -3.17 -13.79 26.43
C HIS A 34 -1.71 -13.38 26.67
N GLN A 35 -1.26 -12.27 26.07
CA GLN A 35 0.05 -11.66 26.29
C GLN A 35 -0.04 -10.64 27.43
N ARG A 36 -0.12 -11.15 28.67
CA ARG A 36 -0.13 -10.30 29.85
C ARG A 36 1.15 -9.45 29.86
N ASN A 37 0.97 -8.13 29.94
CA ASN A 37 2.01 -7.11 30.18
C ASN A 37 2.68 -6.46 28.95
N VAL A 38 2.00 -6.36 27.80
CA VAL A 38 2.50 -5.57 26.65
C VAL A 38 2.16 -4.07 26.85
N PRO A 39 3.12 -3.14 26.68
CA PRO A 39 2.84 -1.70 26.80
C PRO A 39 1.89 -1.22 25.69
N LEU A 40 1.04 -0.24 26.02
CA LEU A 40 0.03 0.31 25.09
C LEU A 40 0.63 0.77 23.76
N SER A 41 1.82 1.38 23.78
CA SER A 41 2.50 1.82 22.55
C SER A 41 2.83 0.64 21.63
N ALA A 42 3.28 -0.48 22.17
CA ALA A 42 3.56 -1.69 21.38
C ALA A 42 2.27 -2.34 20.85
N LEU A 43 1.17 -2.29 21.63
CA LEU A 43 -0.14 -2.71 21.16
C LEU A 43 -0.63 -1.81 20.01
N THR A 44 -0.50 -0.48 20.11
CA THR A 44 -0.88 0.45 19.04
C THR A 44 -0.09 0.18 17.77
N GLN A 45 1.23 -0.05 17.86
CA GLN A 45 2.05 -0.37 16.68
C GLN A 45 1.68 -1.73 16.06
N THR A 46 1.41 -2.73 16.91
CA THR A 46 0.98 -4.06 16.45
C THR A 46 -0.40 -3.98 15.79
N ALA A 47 -1.32 -3.21 16.36
CA ALA A 47 -2.64 -2.95 15.80
C ALA A 47 -2.51 -2.26 14.43
N LEU A 48 -1.70 -1.20 14.34
CA LEU A 48 -1.42 -0.51 13.07
C LEU A 48 -0.92 -1.47 12.01
N PHE A 49 0.10 -2.27 12.32
CA PHE A 49 0.66 -3.25 11.39
C PHE A 49 -0.40 -4.24 10.90
N ARG A 50 -1.21 -4.80 11.81
CA ARG A 50 -2.26 -5.75 11.45
C ARG A 50 -3.37 -5.13 10.62
N ILE A 51 -3.75 -3.87 10.90
CA ILE A 51 -4.74 -3.15 10.10
C ILE A 51 -4.23 -2.96 8.68
N LEU A 52 -2.99 -2.48 8.51
CA LEU A 52 -2.39 -2.25 7.19
C LEU A 52 -2.22 -3.55 6.37
N ALA A 53 -2.10 -4.69 7.04
CA ALA A 53 -2.03 -6.01 6.42
C ALA A 53 -3.40 -6.68 6.22
N SER A 54 -4.50 -6.03 6.63
CA SER A 54 -5.86 -6.58 6.55
C SER A 54 -6.72 -5.85 5.54
N ASP A 55 -7.88 -6.41 5.21
CA ASP A 55 -8.88 -5.75 4.39
C ASP A 55 -9.52 -4.60 5.17
N PHE A 56 -9.58 -3.41 4.55
CA PHE A 56 -10.15 -2.21 5.17
C PHE A 56 -11.66 -2.32 5.40
N ARG A 57 -12.36 -3.20 4.65
CA ARG A 57 -13.79 -3.45 4.82
C ARG A 57 -14.14 -4.01 6.19
N ASP A 58 -13.24 -4.81 6.77
CA ASP A 58 -13.46 -5.48 8.05
C ASP A 58 -12.78 -4.75 9.22
N SER A 59 -11.67 -4.07 8.95
CA SER A 59 -10.83 -3.43 9.97
C SER A 59 -11.19 -1.97 10.28
N LEU A 60 -11.72 -1.22 9.31
CA LEU A 60 -12.08 0.18 9.48
C LEU A 60 -13.59 0.37 9.77
N SER A 61 -13.90 1.47 10.45
CA SER A 61 -15.26 1.87 10.79
C SER A 61 -15.87 2.74 9.69
N THR A 62 -17.08 2.40 9.28
CA THR A 62 -17.89 3.20 8.35
C THR A 62 -18.85 4.16 9.05
N ARG A 63 -18.76 4.31 10.38
CA ARG A 63 -19.67 5.16 11.16
C ARG A 63 -19.43 6.65 10.98
N THR A 64 -18.22 7.03 10.58
CA THR A 64 -17.81 8.42 10.43
C THR A 64 -17.90 8.82 8.96
N PRO A 65 -18.93 9.56 8.52
CA PRO A 65 -19.12 9.89 7.10
C PRO A 65 -17.99 10.74 6.53
N SER A 66 -17.32 11.55 7.36
CA SER A 66 -16.14 12.31 6.94
C SER A 66 -14.90 11.45 6.68
N SER A 67 -14.92 10.15 6.96
CA SER A 67 -13.82 9.24 6.60
C SER A 67 -14.19 8.31 5.45
N LEU A 68 -15.32 8.58 4.79
CA LEU A 68 -15.81 7.82 3.65
C LEU A 68 -15.79 8.67 2.39
N LEU A 69 -15.69 8.00 1.24
CA LEU A 69 -15.93 8.65 -0.04
C LEU A 69 -17.39 9.13 -0.13
N PRO A 70 -17.64 10.28 -0.78
CA PRO A 70 -19.00 10.74 -1.04
C PRO A 70 -19.82 9.68 -1.79
N VAL A 71 -21.11 9.57 -1.45
CA VAL A 71 -22.03 8.58 -2.05
C VAL A 71 -22.16 8.72 -3.57
N ASP A 72 -21.97 9.94 -4.08
CA ASP A 72 -22.09 10.28 -5.50
C ASP A 72 -20.75 10.27 -6.25
N VAL A 73 -19.71 9.62 -5.70
CA VAL A 73 -18.37 9.56 -6.33
C VAL A 73 -18.37 8.90 -7.71
N LEU A 74 -19.39 8.10 -8.03
CA LEU A 74 -19.56 7.42 -9.31
C LEU A 74 -20.54 8.14 -10.26
N ASP A 75 -21.07 9.30 -9.87
CA ASP A 75 -22.03 10.04 -10.69
C ASP A 75 -21.31 10.77 -11.86
N PRO A 76 -21.55 10.37 -13.13
CA PRO A 76 -20.88 10.98 -14.28
C PRO A 76 -21.37 12.39 -14.58
N THR A 77 -22.48 12.83 -13.97
CA THR A 77 -23.01 14.20 -14.15
C THR A 77 -22.22 15.23 -13.37
N VAL A 78 -21.45 14.80 -12.37
CA VAL A 78 -20.64 15.67 -11.51
C VAL A 78 -19.22 15.76 -12.06
N GLN A 79 -18.85 16.93 -12.58
CA GLN A 79 -17.53 17.15 -13.19
C GLN A 79 -16.38 17.00 -12.18
N GLU A 80 -16.54 17.54 -10.97
CA GLU A 80 -15.52 17.44 -9.93
C GLU A 80 -16.14 17.38 -8.53
N ARG A 81 -15.49 16.63 -7.63
CA ARG A 81 -15.80 16.60 -6.19
C ARG A 81 -14.51 16.81 -5.41
N ARG A 82 -14.55 17.75 -4.46
CA ARG A 82 -13.45 17.97 -3.52
C ARG A 82 -13.67 17.17 -2.26
N LEU A 83 -12.69 16.34 -1.90
CA LEU A 83 -12.67 15.62 -0.63
C LEU A 83 -12.30 16.60 0.49
N GLN A 84 -13.16 16.71 1.51
CA GLN A 84 -13.01 17.69 2.60
C GLN A 84 -12.12 17.19 3.74
N SER A 85 -11.73 15.91 3.71
CA SER A 85 -11.14 15.19 4.82
C SER A 85 -10.21 14.09 4.31
N LEU A 86 -9.39 13.58 5.23
CA LEU A 86 -8.50 12.45 4.96
C LEU A 86 -9.33 11.16 4.98
N ILE A 87 -9.37 10.50 3.83
CA ILE A 87 -10.12 9.26 3.62
C ILE A 87 -9.12 8.16 3.34
N PRO A 88 -8.96 7.18 4.25
CA PRO A 88 -8.09 6.04 4.01
C PRO A 88 -8.68 5.14 2.91
N VAL A 89 -7.85 4.75 1.96
CA VAL A 89 -8.22 3.87 0.84
C VAL A 89 -7.23 2.71 0.75
N GLN A 90 -7.70 1.57 0.25
CA GLN A 90 -6.87 0.40 -0.03
C GLN A 90 -6.70 0.26 -1.54
N VAL A 91 -5.44 0.17 -1.98
CA VAL A 91 -5.12 -0.09 -3.39
C VAL A 91 -5.38 -1.57 -3.66
N LEU A 92 -6.34 -1.86 -4.54
CA LEU A 92 -6.69 -3.23 -4.92
C LEU A 92 -5.86 -3.71 -6.12
N ASP A 93 -5.64 -2.81 -7.08
CA ASP A 93 -4.91 -3.12 -8.30
C ASP A 93 -4.25 -1.84 -8.84
N ILE A 94 -3.18 -2.02 -9.61
CA ILE A 94 -2.44 -0.94 -10.28
C ILE A 94 -2.20 -1.35 -11.73
N GLU A 95 -2.75 -0.57 -12.65
CA GLU A 95 -2.59 -0.79 -14.09
C GLU A 95 -1.92 0.43 -14.74
N ASP A 96 -0.94 0.19 -15.62
CA ASP A 96 -0.35 1.23 -16.46
C ASP A 96 -1.16 1.42 -17.74
N ILE A 97 -1.84 2.57 -17.83
CA ILE A 97 -2.65 2.98 -18.99
C ILE A 97 -1.83 3.72 -20.08
N GLY A 98 -0.57 4.03 -19.82
CA GLY A 98 0.33 4.75 -20.75
C GLY A 98 1.06 3.83 -21.74
N ALA A 99 1.18 2.54 -21.40
CA ALA A 99 1.81 1.54 -22.24
C ALA A 99 0.80 0.46 -22.65
N SER A 100 0.90 -0.03 -23.89
CA SER A 100 0.06 -1.15 -24.32
C SER A 100 0.40 -2.39 -23.49
N LEU A 101 -0.62 -3.21 -23.15
CA LEU A 101 -0.44 -4.47 -22.44
C LEU A 101 0.59 -5.36 -23.14
N TRP A 102 0.60 -5.36 -24.47
CA TRP A 102 1.57 -6.10 -25.27
C TRP A 102 3.00 -5.63 -25.07
N SER A 103 3.23 -4.31 -25.02
CA SER A 103 4.56 -3.74 -24.73
C SER A 103 5.03 -4.11 -23.31
N GLN A 104 4.12 -4.16 -22.35
CA GLN A 104 4.44 -4.56 -20.97
C GLN A 104 4.79 -6.05 -20.90
N VAL A 105 4.00 -6.91 -21.54
CA VAL A 105 4.30 -8.35 -21.64
C VAL A 105 5.65 -8.58 -22.31
N GLU A 106 5.92 -7.91 -23.43
CA GLU A 106 7.19 -8.02 -24.13
C GLU A 106 8.38 -7.53 -23.28
N ALA A 107 8.19 -6.50 -22.45
CA ALA A 107 9.22 -6.03 -21.52
C ALA A 107 9.51 -7.07 -20.43
N ILE A 108 8.48 -7.70 -19.85
CA ILE A 108 8.64 -8.77 -18.84
C ILE A 108 9.38 -9.96 -19.45
N GLU A 109 8.95 -10.37 -20.64
CA GLU A 109 9.51 -11.49 -21.38
C GLU A 109 10.98 -11.28 -21.82
N ARG A 110 11.39 -10.03 -22.08
CA ARG A 110 12.79 -9.69 -22.38
C ARG A 110 13.67 -9.81 -21.13
N VAL A 111 13.17 -9.41 -19.97
CA VAL A 111 13.88 -9.54 -18.69
C VAL A 111 14.12 -11.01 -18.36
N GLU A 112 13.13 -11.88 -18.56
CA GLU A 112 13.26 -13.34 -18.34
C GLU A 112 14.30 -13.99 -19.27
N ARG A 113 14.48 -13.46 -20.48
CA ARG A 113 15.49 -13.93 -21.44
C ARG A 113 16.88 -13.28 -21.25
N GLY A 114 17.04 -12.37 -20.29
CA GLY A 114 18.31 -11.67 -20.06
C GLY A 114 18.70 -10.69 -21.20
N GLU A 115 17.72 -10.22 -21.96
CA GLU A 115 17.92 -9.31 -23.08
C GLU A 115 17.91 -7.86 -22.58
N ALA A 116 19.07 -7.21 -22.59
CA ALA A 116 19.19 -5.78 -22.27
C ALA A 116 19.10 -4.96 -23.56
N ILE A 117 18.27 -3.92 -23.55
CA ILE A 117 18.15 -3.01 -24.69
C ILE A 117 19.19 -1.89 -24.56
N ARG A 118 20.16 -1.82 -25.46
CA ARG A 118 21.01 -0.62 -25.66
C ARG A 118 20.51 0.12 -26.90
N GLY A 119 19.70 1.16 -26.70
CA GLY A 119 19.17 1.96 -27.81
C GLY A 119 18.08 1.22 -28.60
N ARG A 120 18.32 0.94 -29.89
CA ARG A 120 17.43 0.13 -30.75
C ARG A 120 17.89 -1.33 -30.91
N GLU A 121 18.95 -1.71 -30.21
CA GLU A 121 19.56 -3.02 -30.35
C GLU A 121 19.26 -3.88 -29.12
N ILE A 122 18.81 -5.11 -29.37
CA ILE A 122 18.59 -6.13 -28.36
C ILE A 122 19.91 -6.87 -28.16
N VAL A 123 20.55 -6.68 -27.01
CA VAL A 123 21.81 -7.37 -26.66
C VAL A 123 21.48 -8.58 -25.79
N ARG A 124 21.80 -9.78 -26.30
CA ARG A 124 21.69 -11.02 -25.54
C ARG A 124 22.92 -11.16 -24.66
N THR A 125 22.74 -11.06 -23.35
CA THR A 125 23.83 -11.33 -22.40
C THR A 125 23.92 -12.85 -22.23
N ILE A 126 24.84 -13.49 -22.94
CA ILE A 126 25.24 -14.86 -22.64
C ILE A 126 25.89 -14.82 -21.26
N ASN A 127 25.22 -15.37 -20.24
CA ASN A 127 25.77 -15.49 -18.89
C ASN A 127 27.05 -16.32 -18.93
N VAL A 128 28.20 -15.64 -18.87
CA VAL A 128 29.44 -16.23 -18.35
C VAL A 128 29.59 -15.63 -16.95
N ASP A 129 29.17 -16.41 -15.96
CA ASP A 129 29.46 -16.31 -14.53
C ASP A 129 29.65 -14.90 -13.94
N ALA A 130 28.59 -14.33 -13.37
CA ALA A 130 28.71 -13.17 -12.49
C ALA A 130 27.89 -13.38 -11.20
N ASP A 131 28.62 -13.32 -10.09
CA ASP A 131 28.24 -13.52 -8.68
C ASP A 131 26.88 -12.87 -8.30
N PRO A 132 25.98 -13.58 -7.57
CA PRO A 132 24.62 -13.11 -7.26
C PRO A 132 24.53 -11.95 -6.26
N GLU A 133 25.61 -11.57 -5.57
CA GLU A 133 25.54 -10.58 -4.48
C GLU A 133 25.64 -9.11 -4.92
N GLN A 134 26.12 -8.81 -6.14
CA GLN A 134 26.28 -7.41 -6.60
C GLN A 134 25.07 -6.85 -7.36
N ASN A 135 24.11 -7.69 -7.76
CA ASN A 135 23.05 -7.34 -8.74
C ASN A 135 21.76 -6.78 -8.10
N ALA A 136 21.57 -6.94 -6.79
CA ALA A 136 20.35 -6.49 -6.11
C ALA A 136 20.35 -4.97 -5.81
N GLU A 137 21.52 -4.37 -5.58
CA GLU A 137 21.66 -2.97 -5.18
C GLU A 137 21.48 -2.00 -6.37
N TYR A 138 21.94 -2.38 -7.56
CA TYR A 138 21.77 -1.56 -8.79
C TYR A 138 20.36 -1.62 -9.40
N ARG A 139 19.48 -2.51 -8.90
CA ARG A 139 18.20 -2.81 -9.53
C ARG A 139 17.12 -1.78 -9.23
N TRP A 140 17.14 -1.13 -8.07
CA TRP A 140 16.09 -0.17 -7.67
C TRP A 140 16.42 1.28 -8.03
N GLU A 141 17.70 1.64 -8.09
CA GLU A 141 18.15 3.00 -8.41
C GLU A 141 17.90 3.36 -9.89
N SER A 142 17.93 2.36 -10.76
CA SER A 142 17.65 2.49 -12.20
C SER A 142 16.19 2.83 -12.49
N TYR A 143 15.23 2.25 -11.75
CA TYR A 143 13.81 2.57 -11.90
C TYR A 143 13.48 3.99 -11.40
N PHE A 144 14.13 4.44 -10.32
CA PHE A 144 13.91 5.78 -9.76
C PHE A 144 14.53 6.90 -10.62
N CYS A 145 15.67 6.64 -11.28
CA CYS A 145 16.28 7.60 -12.20
C CYS A 145 15.50 7.76 -13.52
N ALA A 146 14.88 6.69 -14.03
CA ALA A 146 14.08 6.74 -15.25
C ALA A 146 12.80 7.59 -15.08
N ALA A 147 12.14 7.52 -13.92
CA ALA A 147 10.94 8.31 -13.63
C ALA A 147 11.21 9.81 -13.46
N ARG A 148 12.45 10.21 -13.17
CA ARG A 148 12.81 11.62 -12.87
C ARG A 148 13.16 12.46 -14.11
N ASN A 149 13.46 11.85 -15.24
CA ASN A 149 13.87 12.55 -16.47
C ASN A 149 12.78 12.66 -17.55
N GLY A 150 11.53 12.34 -17.22
CA GLY A 150 10.38 12.62 -18.09
C GLY A 150 9.93 14.09 -17.99
N LYS A 151 10.65 14.99 -18.66
CA LYS A 151 10.11 16.29 -19.12
C LYS A 151 10.19 16.33 -20.64
#